data_AF-R9K1N3-F1
#
_entry.id   AF-R9K1N3-F1
#
_cell.length_a   1.000
_cell.length_b   1.000
_cell.length_c   1.000
_cell.angle_alpha   90.00
_cell.angle_beta   90.00
_cell.angle_gamma   90.00
#
_symmetry.space_group_name_H-M   'P 1'
#
loop_
_entity.id
_entity.type
_entity.pdbx_description
1 polymer ?
#
loop_
_entity_poly.entity_id
_entity_poly.type
_entity_poly.pdbx_seq_one_letter_code
_entity_poly.pdbx_strand_id
1 'polypeptide(L)'
;MENQNKQRDVERELKELVYKYNVLDKSQIYAYFGKSGRDRFVGRALRNLEKERSVYICQETKQVASSETAHAAWERGLSLSVWVLLSLMDQKKIEEHFVASREEYPVRIVFVGDGEIYDILYAAPEDIELTNQLFARKSIDGCGHIVIVEEPEDIPKIRIPNVIGYCTVKEEGQIEYYRKDSQ
;
A
#
# COMPACT_ATOMS: atom_id res chain seq x y z
N MET A 1 -25.70 -7.57 20.53
CA MET A 1 -24.38 -8.09 20.95
C MET A 1 -23.46 -8.32 19.76
N GLU A 2 -23.89 -9.04 18.71
CA GLU A 2 -23.06 -9.33 17.52
C GLU A 2 -22.49 -8.09 16.81
N ASN A 3 -23.31 -7.06 16.55
CA ASN A 3 -22.84 -5.81 15.93
C ASN A 3 -21.87 -5.00 16.82
N GLN A 4 -21.98 -5.12 18.14
CA GLN A 4 -21.03 -4.45 19.06
C GLN A 4 -19.67 -5.15 19.05
N ASN A 5 -19.65 -6.48 18.94
CA ASN A 5 -18.40 -7.24 18.81
C ASN A 5 -17.71 -6.90 17.48
N LYS A 6 -18.46 -6.93 16.36
CA LYS A 6 -17.97 -6.51 15.04
C LYS A 6 -17.41 -5.08 15.03
N GLN A 7 -18.06 -4.15 15.74
CA GLN A 7 -17.56 -2.77 15.87
C GLN A 7 -16.20 -2.71 16.57
N ARG A 8 -16.03 -3.44 17.68
CA ARG A 8 -14.76 -3.49 18.43
C ARG A 8 -13.65 -4.16 17.64
N ASP A 9 -13.97 -5.21 16.89
CA ASP A 9 -13.01 -5.88 16.02
C ASP A 9 -12.51 -4.95 14.91
N VAL A 10 -13.42 -4.20 14.25
CA VAL A 10 -13.04 -3.19 13.25
C VAL A 10 -12.20 -2.08 13.87
N GLU A 11 -12.50 -1.64 15.09
CA GLU A 11 -11.72 -0.60 15.77
C GLU A 11 -10.28 -1.05 16.07
N ARG A 12 -10.11 -2.29 16.57
CA ARG A 12 -8.79 -2.90 16.79
C ARG A 12 -8.02 -3.04 15.48
N GLU A 13 -8.63 -3.66 14.48
CA GLU A 13 -7.98 -3.92 13.18
C GLU A 13 -7.66 -2.63 12.43
N LEU A 14 -8.51 -1.59 12.52
CA LEU A 14 -8.26 -0.29 11.90
C LEU A 14 -7.03 0.35 12.53
N LYS A 15 -6.93 0.32 13.87
CA LYS A 15 -5.75 0.82 14.57
C LYS A 15 -4.49 0.06 14.13
N GLU A 16 -4.53 -1.26 14.11
CA GLU A 16 -3.40 -2.09 13.65
C GLU A 16 -3.00 -1.75 12.20
N LEU A 17 -3.96 -1.55 11.31
CA LEU A 17 -3.72 -1.17 9.92
C LEU A 17 -3.06 0.22 9.80
N VAL A 18 -3.57 1.22 10.53
CA VAL A 18 -2.98 2.57 10.55
C VAL A 18 -1.57 2.56 11.14
N TYR A 19 -1.32 1.77 12.18
CA TYR A 19 0.03 1.63 12.74
C TYR A 19 0.98 0.88 11.81
N LYS A 20 0.49 -0.11 11.06
CA LYS A 20 1.29 -0.83 10.05
C LYS A 20 1.78 0.12 8.96
N TYR A 21 0.91 0.98 8.45
CA TYR A 21 1.21 1.86 7.31
C TYR A 21 1.61 3.28 7.69
N ASN A 22 1.59 3.61 8.98
CA ASN A 22 1.78 4.95 9.57
C ASN A 22 0.75 6.00 9.16
N VAL A 23 0.40 6.10 7.87
CA VAL A 23 -0.56 7.06 7.32
C VAL A 23 -1.36 6.39 6.22
N LEU A 24 -2.68 6.53 6.26
CA LEU A 24 -3.60 6.03 5.25
C LEU A 24 -4.60 7.12 4.87
N ASP A 25 -4.98 7.18 3.60
CA ASP A 25 -6.14 7.97 3.20
C ASP A 25 -7.41 7.33 3.77
N LYS A 26 -8.39 8.14 4.18
CA LYS A 26 -9.68 7.60 4.66
C LYS A 26 -10.28 6.63 3.63
N SER A 27 -10.20 6.95 2.34
CA SER A 27 -10.70 6.09 1.26
C SER A 27 -10.01 4.72 1.19
N GLN A 28 -8.71 4.63 1.46
CA GLN A 28 -7.99 3.35 1.55
C GLN A 28 -8.53 2.49 2.70
N ILE A 29 -8.80 3.10 3.86
CA ILE A 29 -9.38 2.40 5.01
C ILE A 29 -10.78 1.86 4.67
N TYR A 30 -11.63 2.68 4.05
CA TYR A 30 -12.95 2.22 3.60
C TYR A 30 -12.84 1.09 2.57
N ALA A 31 -11.94 1.20 1.60
CA ALA A 31 -11.71 0.15 0.59
C ALA A 31 -11.24 -1.17 1.23
N TYR A 32 -10.32 -1.10 2.21
CA TYR A 32 -9.83 -2.27 2.94
C TYR A 32 -10.96 -3.00 3.68
N PHE A 33 -11.73 -2.29 4.50
CA PHE A 33 -12.84 -2.90 5.24
C PHE A 33 -14.02 -3.28 4.33
N GLY A 34 -14.16 -2.63 3.18
CA GLY A 34 -15.11 -2.96 2.13
C GLY A 34 -14.91 -4.37 1.56
N LYS A 35 -13.66 -4.86 1.47
CA LYS A 35 -13.36 -6.24 1.04
C LYS A 35 -14.05 -7.31 1.88
N SER A 36 -14.38 -6.99 3.13
CA SER A 36 -15.07 -7.87 4.08
C SER A 36 -16.49 -7.42 4.42
N GLY A 37 -17.03 -6.39 3.74
CA GLY A 37 -18.35 -5.82 4.00
C GLY A 37 -18.50 -5.15 5.37
N ARG A 38 -17.39 -4.67 5.96
CA ARG A 38 -17.33 -4.05 7.30
C ARG A 38 -17.09 -2.54 7.27
N ASP A 39 -17.04 -1.95 6.08
CA ASP A 39 -16.88 -0.51 5.81
C ASP A 39 -17.86 0.37 6.59
N ARG A 40 -19.11 -0.07 6.77
CA ARG A 40 -20.12 0.66 7.57
C ARG A 40 -19.72 0.93 9.04
N PHE A 41 -18.77 0.17 9.59
CA PHE A 41 -18.28 0.33 10.96
C PHE A 41 -17.09 1.30 11.06
N VAL A 42 -16.44 1.62 9.93
CA VAL A 42 -15.20 2.43 9.87
C VAL A 42 -15.43 3.83 10.42
N GLY A 43 -16.51 4.51 10.00
CA GLY A 43 -16.79 5.88 10.44
C GLY A 43 -16.95 6.00 11.96
N ARG A 44 -17.53 4.99 12.62
CA ARG A 44 -17.64 4.96 14.09
C ARG A 44 -16.31 4.62 14.75
N ALA A 45 -15.56 3.67 14.20
CA ALA A 45 -14.23 3.30 14.71
C ALA A 45 -13.27 4.49 14.67
N LEU A 46 -13.21 5.23 13.55
CA LEU A 46 -12.38 6.42 13.42
C LEU A 46 -12.70 7.48 14.48
N ARG A 47 -14.00 7.77 14.70
CA ARG A 47 -14.42 8.73 15.73
C ARG A 47 -14.01 8.31 17.14
N ASN A 48 -14.13 7.02 17.45
CA ASN A 48 -13.73 6.49 18.76
C ASN A 48 -12.21 6.60 18.95
N LEU A 49 -11.43 6.13 17.96
CA LEU A 49 -9.97 6.15 18.01
C LEU A 49 -9.40 7.57 18.07
N GLU A 50 -10.00 8.52 17.36
CA GLU A 50 -9.64 9.95 17.43
C GLU A 50 -9.94 10.52 18.82
N LYS A 51 -11.13 10.23 19.39
CA LYS A 51 -11.50 10.66 20.74
C LYS A 51 -10.56 10.10 21.82
N GLU A 52 -10.10 8.86 21.63
CA GLU A 52 -9.14 8.19 22.49
C GLU A 52 -7.68 8.63 22.23
N ARG A 53 -7.45 9.50 21.24
CA ARG A 53 -6.11 9.92 20.79
C ARG A 53 -5.21 8.75 20.38
N SER A 54 -5.83 7.65 19.93
CA SER A 54 -5.13 6.47 19.42
C SER A 54 -4.71 6.63 17.96
N VAL A 55 -5.31 7.57 17.22
CA VAL A 55 -4.92 7.96 15.86
C VAL A 55 -5.08 9.47 15.72
N TYR A 56 -4.35 10.05 14.77
CA TYR A 56 -4.49 11.43 14.34
C TYR A 56 -5.28 11.49 13.02
N ILE A 57 -6.27 12.38 12.91
CA ILE A 57 -7.06 12.55 11.68
C ILE A 57 -6.84 13.97 11.16
N CYS A 58 -6.19 14.08 9.99
CA CYS A 58 -6.06 15.35 9.29
C CYS A 58 -7.30 15.58 8.41
N GLN A 59 -8.06 16.64 8.67
CA GLN A 59 -9.28 16.91 7.92
C GLN A 59 -9.00 17.51 6.54
N GLU A 60 -7.90 18.25 6.38
CA GLU A 60 -7.50 18.89 5.12
C GLU A 60 -7.11 17.85 4.07
N THR A 61 -6.22 16.93 4.43
CA THR A 61 -5.74 15.87 3.55
C THR A 61 -6.64 14.64 3.55
N LYS A 62 -7.61 14.57 4.46
CA LYS A 62 -8.47 13.38 4.70
C LYS A 62 -7.66 12.12 5.05
N GLN A 63 -6.51 12.30 5.70
CA GLN A 63 -5.64 11.20 6.14
C GLN A 63 -5.86 10.83 7.59
N VAL A 64 -5.58 9.56 7.90
CA VAL A 64 -5.55 9.00 9.24
C VAL A 64 -4.14 8.48 9.48
N ALA A 65 -3.49 8.97 10.54
CA ALA A 65 -2.11 8.64 10.88
C ALA A 65 -2.00 8.05 12.29
N SER A 66 -0.93 7.29 12.54
CA SER A 66 -0.61 6.77 13.87
C SER A 66 -0.23 7.89 14.85
N SER A 67 0.25 9.03 14.34
CA SER A 67 0.56 10.25 15.10
C SER A 67 0.67 11.46 14.17
N GLU A 68 0.73 12.67 14.74
CA GLU A 68 1.06 13.89 13.98
C GLU A 68 2.44 13.82 13.31
N THR A 69 3.43 13.25 14.01
CA THR A 69 4.78 13.02 13.45
C THR A 69 4.74 12.08 12.26
N ALA A 70 3.94 11.01 12.34
CA ALA A 70 3.75 10.09 11.21
C ALA A 70 3.10 10.80 10.03
N HIS A 71 2.09 11.64 10.27
CA HIS A 71 1.48 12.45 9.22
C HIS A 71 2.48 13.38 8.52
N ALA A 72 3.35 14.05 9.30
CA ALA A 72 4.41 14.90 8.75
C ALA A 72 5.47 14.12 7.95
N ALA A 73 5.65 12.83 8.24
CA ALA A 73 6.56 11.92 7.55
C ALA A 73 5.86 11.08 6.45
N TRP A 74 4.69 11.51 5.98
CA TRP A 74 3.95 10.82 4.93
C TRP A 74 4.80 10.67 3.66
N GLU A 75 4.83 9.45 3.10
CA GLU A 75 5.52 9.16 1.85
C GLU A 75 4.53 8.73 0.76
N ARG A 76 4.58 9.46 -0.37
CA ARG A 76 3.77 9.21 -1.56
C ARG A 76 3.87 7.76 -2.03
N GLY A 77 5.08 7.22 -2.17
CA GLY A 77 5.31 5.88 -2.67
C GLY A 77 4.62 4.78 -1.86
N LEU A 78 4.62 4.89 -0.52
CA LEU A 78 3.89 3.95 0.33
C LEU A 78 2.38 4.09 0.16
N SER A 79 1.86 5.33 0.10
CA SER A 79 0.42 5.55 -0.13
C SER A 79 -0.05 4.95 -1.47
N LEU A 80 0.68 5.17 -2.56
CA LEU A 80 0.35 4.57 -3.86
C LEU A 80 0.43 3.04 -3.81
N SER A 81 1.40 2.49 -3.08
CA SER A 81 1.56 1.05 -2.90
C SER A 81 0.39 0.41 -2.16
N VAL A 82 -0.22 1.11 -1.19
CA VAL A 82 -1.44 0.63 -0.52
C VAL A 82 -2.60 0.51 -1.50
N TRP A 83 -2.76 1.44 -2.45
CA TRP A 83 -3.79 1.33 -3.48
C TRP A 83 -3.60 0.09 -4.36
N VAL A 84 -2.36 -0.15 -4.81
CA VAL A 84 -2.01 -1.36 -5.57
C VAL A 84 -2.33 -2.62 -4.76
N LEU A 85 -1.94 -2.67 -3.49
CA LEU A 85 -2.25 -3.80 -2.60
C LEU A 85 -3.76 -4.04 -2.52
N LEU A 86 -4.57 -3.00 -2.33
CA LEU A 86 -6.03 -3.09 -2.23
C LEU A 86 -6.69 -3.58 -3.52
N SER A 87 -6.14 -3.22 -4.68
CA SER A 87 -6.59 -3.73 -5.98
C SER A 87 -6.20 -5.21 -6.16
N LEU A 88 -5.00 -5.60 -5.73
CA LEU A 88 -4.57 -7.00 -5.79
C LEU A 88 -5.39 -7.92 -4.87
N MET A 89 -5.85 -7.40 -3.73
CA MET A 89 -6.78 -8.11 -2.83
C MET A 89 -8.13 -8.45 -3.49
N ASP A 90 -8.54 -7.75 -4.56
CA ASP A 90 -9.74 -8.12 -5.33
C ASP A 90 -9.50 -9.29 -6.29
N GLN A 91 -8.23 -9.52 -6.67
CA GLN A 91 -7.85 -10.48 -7.69
C GLN A 91 -7.36 -11.79 -7.11
N LYS A 92 -6.65 -11.73 -5.97
CA LYS A 92 -6.08 -12.89 -5.28
C LYS A 92 -6.21 -12.75 -3.78
N LYS A 93 -6.19 -13.90 -3.09
CA LYS A 93 -6.08 -13.93 -1.64
C LYS A 93 -4.66 -13.52 -1.25
N ILE A 94 -4.55 -12.46 -0.45
CA ILE A 94 -3.30 -12.06 0.18
C ILE A 94 -3.31 -12.58 1.61
N GLU A 95 -2.35 -13.44 1.93
CA GLU A 95 -2.23 -14.10 3.23
C GLU A 95 -1.58 -13.17 4.25
N GLU A 96 -0.50 -12.51 3.83
CA GLU A 96 0.25 -11.58 4.67
C GLU A 96 0.78 -10.40 3.86
N HIS A 97 0.99 -9.26 4.52
CA HIS A 97 1.56 -8.07 3.92
C HIS A 97 2.26 -7.20 4.97
N PHE A 98 3.37 -6.61 4.58
CA PHE A 98 4.30 -5.86 5.44
C PHE A 98 4.78 -4.61 4.72
N VAL A 99 5.03 -3.54 5.48
CA VAL A 99 5.80 -2.41 4.98
C VAL A 99 7.26 -2.84 4.96
N ALA A 100 7.93 -2.65 3.82
CA ALA A 100 9.34 -2.98 3.66
C ALA A 100 10.22 -2.07 4.52
N SER A 101 11.37 -2.59 4.95
CA SER A 101 12.33 -1.80 5.70
C SER A 101 12.97 -0.72 4.82
N ARG A 102 13.47 0.35 5.43
CA ARG A 102 14.13 1.45 4.68
C ARG A 102 15.35 0.97 3.88
N GLU A 103 16.01 -0.08 4.34
CA GLU A 103 17.17 -0.71 3.70
C GLU A 103 16.80 -1.53 2.45
N GLU A 104 15.51 -1.80 2.25
CA GLU A 104 14.93 -2.49 1.08
C GLU A 104 14.42 -1.52 0.01
N TYR A 105 14.70 -0.22 0.16
CA TYR A 105 14.40 0.79 -0.84
C TYR A 105 14.84 0.30 -2.24
N PRO A 106 14.02 0.46 -3.31
CA PRO A 106 12.74 1.19 -3.38
C PRO A 106 11.47 0.36 -3.10
N VAL A 107 11.60 -0.84 -2.54
CA VAL A 107 10.43 -1.63 -2.12
C VAL A 107 9.64 -0.87 -1.05
N ARG A 108 8.31 -0.96 -1.11
CA ARG A 108 7.40 -0.30 -0.17
C ARG A 108 6.54 -1.31 0.59
N ILE A 109 6.04 -2.31 -0.10
CA ILE A 109 5.22 -3.37 0.49
C ILE A 109 5.73 -4.72 0.00
N VAL A 110 5.89 -5.66 0.92
CA VAL A 110 6.08 -7.09 0.61
C VAL A 110 4.79 -7.81 0.99
N PHE A 111 4.31 -8.72 0.16
CA PHE A 111 3.12 -9.51 0.46
C PHE A 111 3.25 -10.95 -0.02
N VAL A 112 2.51 -11.84 0.64
CA VAL A 112 2.44 -13.26 0.33
C VAL A 112 1.04 -13.58 -0.18
N GLY A 113 0.95 -14.28 -1.30
CA GLY A 113 -0.34 -14.79 -1.78
C GLY A 113 -0.14 -16.00 -2.68
N ASP A 114 -0.95 -17.02 -2.48
CA ASP A 114 -0.83 -18.33 -3.14
C ASP A 114 0.52 -19.02 -2.86
N GLY A 115 1.09 -18.79 -1.66
CA GLY A 115 2.38 -19.35 -1.25
C GLY A 115 3.61 -18.70 -1.88
N GLU A 116 3.43 -17.67 -2.70
CA GLU A 116 4.52 -16.93 -3.35
C GLU A 116 4.71 -15.54 -2.75
N ILE A 117 5.95 -15.05 -2.80
CA ILE A 117 6.34 -13.73 -2.29
C ILE A 117 6.36 -12.74 -3.45
N TYR A 118 5.78 -11.58 -3.20
CA TYR A 118 5.73 -10.47 -4.13
C TYR A 118 6.08 -9.18 -3.40
N ASP A 119 6.49 -8.19 -4.18
CA ASP A 119 6.66 -6.85 -3.66
C ASP A 119 6.04 -5.79 -4.58
N ILE A 120 5.77 -4.63 -3.97
CA ILE A 120 5.29 -3.43 -4.62
C ILE A 120 6.36 -2.36 -4.43
N LEU A 121 6.87 -1.85 -5.53
CA LEU A 121 7.88 -0.80 -5.56
C LEU A 121 7.27 0.48 -6.13
N TYR A 122 7.85 1.61 -5.74
CA TYR A 122 7.57 2.89 -6.37
C TYR A 122 8.87 3.44 -6.96
N ALA A 123 8.90 3.56 -8.28
CA ALA A 123 10.01 4.10 -9.04
C ALA A 123 9.66 5.52 -9.50
N ALA A 124 9.98 6.50 -8.66
CA ALA A 124 9.89 7.91 -9.04
C ALA A 124 10.83 8.20 -10.22
N PRO A 125 10.47 9.11 -11.15
CA PRO A 125 11.27 9.39 -12.34
C PRO A 125 12.75 9.71 -12.05
N GLU A 126 13.01 10.47 -10.99
CA GLU A 126 14.34 10.84 -10.50
C GLU A 126 15.15 9.65 -9.95
N ASP A 127 14.47 8.61 -9.48
CA ASP A 127 15.06 7.47 -8.77
C ASP A 127 15.20 6.21 -9.64
N ILE A 128 14.77 6.25 -10.91
CA ILE A 128 14.80 5.11 -11.83
C ILE A 128 16.20 4.50 -11.96
N GLU A 129 17.23 5.34 -12.13
CA GLU A 129 18.59 4.85 -12.31
C GLU A 129 19.15 4.25 -11.02
N LEU A 130 18.86 4.85 -9.86
CA LEU A 130 19.21 4.29 -8.55
C LEU A 130 18.53 2.93 -8.34
N THR A 131 17.23 2.85 -8.64
CA THR A 131 16.43 1.64 -8.57
C THR A 131 17.07 0.52 -9.39
N ASN A 132 17.41 0.80 -10.66
CA ASN A 132 18.07 -0.18 -11.54
C ASN A 132 19.40 -0.68 -10.96
N GLN A 133 20.22 0.21 -10.40
CA GLN A 133 21.51 -0.15 -9.80
C GLN A 133 21.37 -1.02 -8.55
N LEU A 134 20.34 -0.77 -7.73
CA LEU A 134 20.07 -1.57 -6.53
C LEU A 134 19.69 -3.00 -6.90
N PHE A 135 18.81 -3.17 -7.89
CA PHE A 135 18.38 -4.49 -8.36
C PHE A 135 19.42 -5.24 -9.18
N ALA A 136 20.32 -4.53 -9.87
CA ALA A 136 21.47 -5.17 -10.53
C ALA A 136 22.45 -5.81 -9.52
N ARG A 137 22.50 -5.33 -8.28
CA ARG A 137 23.38 -5.83 -7.22
C ARG A 137 22.73 -6.87 -6.32
N LYS A 138 21.40 -6.81 -6.18
CA LYS A 138 20.59 -7.68 -5.33
C LYS A 138 19.46 -8.28 -6.16
N SER A 139 19.72 -9.41 -6.83
CA SER A 139 18.62 -10.23 -7.35
C SER A 139 18.04 -11.02 -6.19
N ILE A 140 16.76 -10.76 -5.87
CA ILE A 140 16.01 -11.58 -4.93
C ILE A 140 15.33 -12.68 -5.77
N ASP A 141 15.94 -13.86 -5.81
CA ASP A 141 15.37 -14.99 -6.52
C ASP A 141 14.01 -15.38 -5.91
N GLY A 142 13.04 -15.66 -6.77
CA GLY A 142 11.70 -16.11 -6.36
C GLY A 142 10.74 -15.03 -5.87
N CYS A 143 11.07 -13.74 -6.02
CA CYS A 143 10.15 -12.62 -5.75
C CYS A 143 9.61 -12.04 -7.06
N GLY A 144 8.28 -11.87 -7.16
CA GLY A 144 7.64 -11.17 -8.28
C GLY A 144 7.45 -9.69 -7.98
N HIS A 145 7.91 -8.82 -8.88
CA HIS A 145 7.89 -7.36 -8.65
C HIS A 145 6.73 -6.67 -9.38
N ILE A 146 5.98 -5.85 -8.64
CA ILE A 146 4.97 -4.93 -9.20
C ILE A 146 5.50 -3.51 -9.06
N VAL A 147 5.76 -2.85 -10.19
CA VAL A 147 6.41 -1.53 -10.20
C VAL A 147 5.39 -0.43 -10.46
N ILE A 148 5.24 0.48 -9.51
CA ILE A 148 4.51 1.73 -9.70
C ILE A 148 5.45 2.73 -10.36
N VAL A 149 5.02 3.26 -11.51
CA VAL A 149 5.64 4.39 -12.20
C VAL A 149 4.70 5.59 -12.13
N GLU A 150 5.23 6.80 -12.26
CA GLU A 150 4.39 7.99 -12.36
C GLU A 150 3.77 8.13 -13.75
N GLU A 151 4.57 7.89 -14.79
CA GLU A 151 4.14 7.96 -16.17
C GLU A 151 4.51 6.66 -16.92
N PRO A 152 3.65 6.15 -17.83
CA PRO A 152 3.93 4.92 -18.58
C PRO A 152 5.21 4.97 -19.42
N GLU A 153 5.64 6.16 -19.84
CA GLU A 153 6.86 6.42 -20.60
C GLU A 153 8.15 6.07 -19.83
N ASP A 154 8.05 5.87 -18.52
CA ASP A 154 9.18 5.44 -17.69
C ASP A 154 9.39 3.92 -17.71
N ILE A 155 8.37 3.13 -18.06
CA ILE A 155 8.43 1.66 -18.08
C ILE A 155 9.62 1.13 -18.89
N PRO A 156 9.92 1.63 -20.12
CA PRO A 156 11.08 1.15 -20.88
C PRO A 156 12.44 1.39 -20.19
N LYS A 157 12.52 2.33 -19.24
CA LYS A 157 13.75 2.68 -18.51
C LYS A 157 14.00 1.75 -17.32
N ILE A 158 12.98 1.02 -16.85
CA ILE A 158 13.06 0.09 -15.73
C ILE A 158 13.73 -1.22 -16.18
N ARG A 159 14.81 -1.58 -15.48
CA ARG A 159 15.68 -2.75 -15.73
C ARG A 159 15.76 -3.65 -14.50
N ILE A 160 14.65 -3.75 -13.77
CA ILE A 160 14.49 -4.66 -12.63
C ILE A 160 14.18 -6.06 -13.19
N PRO A 161 14.87 -7.14 -12.76
CA PRO A 161 14.53 -8.51 -13.15
C PRO A 161 13.18 -8.92 -12.55
N ASN A 162 12.54 -9.98 -13.05
CA ASN A 162 11.33 -10.58 -12.46
C ASN A 162 10.12 -9.62 -12.25
N VAL A 163 10.03 -8.54 -13.02
CA VAL A 163 8.84 -7.68 -13.00
C VAL A 163 7.67 -8.41 -13.64
N ILE A 164 6.59 -8.58 -12.87
CA ILE A 164 5.37 -9.26 -13.30
C ILE A 164 4.28 -8.28 -13.74
N GLY A 165 4.44 -6.98 -13.44
CA GLY A 165 3.53 -5.94 -13.87
C GLY A 165 4.03 -4.54 -13.52
N TYR A 166 3.58 -3.58 -14.32
CA TYR A 166 3.75 -2.16 -14.05
C TYR A 166 2.38 -1.53 -13.82
N CYS A 167 2.33 -0.41 -13.10
CA CYS A 167 1.10 0.36 -13.01
C CYS A 167 1.35 1.85 -12.75
N THR A 168 0.37 2.65 -13.12
CA THR A 168 0.22 4.03 -12.66
C THR A 168 -0.97 4.11 -11.72
N VAL A 169 -0.86 4.90 -10.66
CA VAL A 169 -1.94 5.13 -9.69
C VAL A 169 -2.36 6.60 -9.76
N LYS A 170 -3.58 6.84 -10.24
CA LYS A 170 -4.19 8.17 -10.36
C LYS A 170 -4.95 8.54 -9.07
N GLU A 171 -5.57 9.71 -9.07
CA GLU A 171 -6.40 10.18 -7.96
C GLU A 171 -7.45 9.15 -7.54
N GLU A 172 -7.74 9.11 -6.24
CA GLU A 172 -8.71 8.19 -5.62
C GLU A 172 -8.43 6.69 -5.81
N GLY A 173 -7.19 6.33 -6.17
CA GLY A 173 -6.78 4.92 -6.27
C GLY A 173 -7.16 4.24 -7.57
N GLN A 174 -7.44 4.99 -8.63
CA GLN A 174 -7.61 4.40 -9.97
C GLN A 174 -6.27 3.87 -10.48
N ILE A 175 -6.22 2.59 -10.84
CA ILE A 175 -4.99 1.91 -11.25
C ILE A 175 -5.10 1.49 -12.71
N GLU A 176 -4.07 1.84 -13.48
CA GLU A 176 -3.88 1.36 -14.84
C GLU A 176 -2.68 0.42 -14.87
N TYR A 177 -2.90 -0.82 -15.28
CA TYR A 177 -1.87 -1.86 -15.31
C TYR A 177 -1.30 -2.03 -16.71
N TYR A 178 0.01 -2.24 -16.77
CA TYR A 178 0.76 -2.46 -18.00
C TYR A 178 1.61 -3.72 -17.87
N ARG A 179 1.85 -4.38 -19.00
CA ARG A 179 2.79 -5.50 -19.11
C ARG A 179 3.79 -5.18 -20.21
N LYS A 180 5.06 -5.52 -19.96
CA LYS A 180 6.06 -5.49 -21.02
C LYS A 180 5.80 -6.71 -21.89
N ASP A 181 5.58 -6.51 -23.18
CA ASP A 181 5.47 -7.62 -24.12
C ASP A 181 6.70 -8.50 -23.97
N SER A 182 6.46 -9.81 -23.81
CA SER A 182 7.54 -10.79 -23.79
C SER A 182 8.18 -10.78 -25.17
N GLN A 183 9.38 -10.21 -25.30
CA GLN A 183 10.23 -10.42 -26.48
C GLN A 183 10.79 -11.83 -26.48
#